data_AF-A0A365L882-F1
#
_entry.id   AF-A0A365L882-F1
#
_cell.length_a   1.000
_cell.length_b   1.000
_cell.length_c   1.000
_cell.angle_alpha   90.00
_cell.angle_beta   90.00
_cell.angle_gamma   90.00
#
_symmetry.space_group_name_H-M   'P 1'
#
loop_
_entity.id
_entity.type
_entity.pdbx_description
1 polymer ?
#
loop_
_entity_poly.entity_id
_entity_poly.type
_entity_poly.pdbx_seq_one_letter_code
_entity_poly.pdbx_strand_id
1 'polypeptide(L)' 'MYGSFSSVIYTLLSWWILFFVLQRLANRYPKNNSWKKDIILTFIQSVLILILMPVLANFIR' A
#
# COMPACT_ATOMS: atom_id res chain seq x y z
N MET A 1 -6.21 -21.25 -8.06
CA MET A 1 -6.13 -21.08 -6.59
C MET A 1 -5.84 -19.60 -6.21
N TYR A 2 -6.59 -18.65 -6.79
CA TYR A 2 -6.50 -17.20 -6.49
C TYR A 2 -7.66 -16.68 -5.62
N GLY A 3 -8.51 -17.58 -5.10
CA GLY A 3 -9.76 -17.22 -4.43
C GLY A 3 -9.73 -17.21 -2.91
N SER A 4 -8.58 -17.45 -2.27
CA SER A 4 -8.51 -17.46 -0.81
C SER A 4 -8.30 -16.04 -0.28
N PHE A 5 -9.10 -15.64 0.71
CA PHE A 5 -8.96 -14.40 1.47
C PHE A 5 -7.52 -14.15 1.94
N SER A 6 -6.77 -15.22 2.23
CA SER A 6 -5.34 -15.16 2.57
C SER A 6 -4.49 -14.54 1.46
N SER A 7 -4.77 -14.82 0.18
CA SER A 7 -4.02 -14.29 -0.96
C SER A 7 -4.17 -12.77 -1.07
N VAL A 8 -5.36 -12.26 -0.79
CA VAL A 8 -5.64 -10.81 -0.78
C VAL A 8 -4.85 -10.13 0.34
N ILE A 9 -4.83 -10.74 1.54
CA ILE A 9 -4.07 -10.23 2.68
C ILE A 9 -2.57 -10.22 2.38
N TYR A 10 -2.00 -11.31 1.83
CA TYR A 10 -0.59 -11.36 1.49
C TYR A 10 -0.20 -10.31 0.45
N THR A 11 -1.07 -10.11 -0.56
CA THR A 11 -0.85 -9.09 -1.58
C THR A 11 -0.87 -7.69 -0.97
N LEU A 12 -1.86 -7.40 -0.12
CA LEU A 12 -1.96 -6.12 0.59
C LEU A 12 -0.74 -5.85 1.48
N LEU A 13 -0.32 -6.85 2.27
CA LEU A 13 0.85 -6.73 3.15
C LEU A 13 2.15 -6.53 2.34
N SER A 14 2.31 -7.23 1.22
CA SER A 14 3.49 -7.07 0.36
C SER A 14 3.59 -5.65 -0.18
N TRP A 15 2.48 -5.09 -0.69
CA TRP A 15 2.44 -3.71 -1.17
C TRP A 15 2.64 -2.71 -0.04
N TRP A 16 2.04 -2.95 1.13
CA TRP A 16 2.17 -2.09 2.28
C TRP A 16 3.62 -1.96 2.76
N ILE A 17 4.34 -3.08 2.89
CA ILE A 17 5.75 -3.10 3.28
C ILE A 17 6.60 -2.34 2.26
N LEU A 18 6.35 -2.56 0.96
CA LEU A 18 7.08 -1.89 -0.11
C LEU A 18 6.89 -0.36 -0.07
N PHE A 19 5.65 0.12 0.05
CA PHE A 19 5.37 1.55 0.19
C PHE A 19 5.94 2.13 1.47
N PHE A 20 5.88 1.38 2.57
CA PHE A 20 6.45 1.81 3.85
C PHE A 20 7.96 2.03 3.76
N VAL A 21 8.68 1.08 3.15
CA VAL A 21 10.14 1.20 2.94
C VAL A 21 10.47 2.36 2.00
N LEU A 22 9.76 2.51 0.89
CA LEU A 22 9.97 3.62 -0.05
C LEU A 22 9.70 4.98 0.62
N GLN A 23 8.60 5.12 1.35
CA GLN A 23 8.27 6.35 2.06
C GLN A 23 9.30 6.66 3.14
N ARG A 24 9.86 5.63 3.79
CA ARG A 24 10.94 5.78 4.77
C ARG A 24 12.25 6.25 4.14
N LEU A 25 12.60 5.72 2.97
CA LEU A 25 13.78 6.15 2.21
C LEU A 25 13.61 7.58 1.67
N ALA A 26 12.42 7.92 1.17
CA ALA A 26 12.11 9.24 0.64
C ALA A 26 12.07 10.33 1.74
N ASN A 27 11.49 10.02 2.91
CA ASN A 27 11.34 10.97 4.03
C ASN A 27 12.45 10.82 5.08
N ARG A 28 13.69 10.50 4.67
CA ARG A 28 14.83 10.24 5.58
C ARG A 28 15.14 11.40 6.56
N TYR A 29 14.74 12.63 6.23
CA TYR A 29 14.88 13.81 7.10
C TYR A 29 13.52 14.47 7.40
N PRO A 30 12.77 13.95 8.38
CA PRO A 30 11.48 14.53 8.72
C PRO A 30 11.69 15.64 9.76
N LYS A 31 11.69 16.91 9.31
CA LYS A 31 11.69 18.06 10.24
C LYS A 31 10.42 18.09 11.11
N ASN A 32 9.35 17.38 10.72
CA ASN A 32 8.08 17.32 11.45
C ASN A 32 7.22 16.08 11.15
N ASN A 33 7.78 15.00 10.59
CA ASN A 33 7.00 13.84 10.17
C ASN A 33 7.12 12.69 11.20
N SER A 34 6.01 12.41 11.89
CA SER A 34 5.92 11.35 12.89
C SER A 34 5.79 9.98 12.23
N TRP A 35 6.53 8.99 12.73
CA TRP A 35 6.50 7.59 12.28
C TRP A 35 5.07 7.01 12.19
N LYS A 36 4.19 7.40 13.11
CA LYS A 36 2.77 6.98 13.13
C LYS A 36 2.03 7.42 11.86
N LYS A 37 2.34 8.61 11.35
CA LYS A 37 1.71 9.16 10.15
C LYS A 37 2.13 8.37 8.91
N ASP A 38 3.41 8.02 8.79
CA ASP A 38 3.91 7.25 7.65
C ASP A 38 3.31 5.84 7.57
N ILE A 39 3.19 5.17 8.72
CA ILE A 39 2.55 3.84 8.82
C ILE A 39 1.09 3.91 8.32
N ILE A 40 0.32 4.91 8.78
CA ILE A 40 -1.09 5.07 8.41
C ILE A 40 -1.23 5.45 6.93
N LEU A 41 -0.40 6.38 6.43
CA LEU A 41 -0.45 6.82 5.03
C LEU A 41 -0.17 5.67 4.06
N THR A 42 0.89 4.91 4.32
CA THR A 42 1.31 3.79 3.47
C THR A 42 0.30 2.64 3.53
N PHE A 43 -0.36 2.44 4.67
CA PHE A 43 -1.46 1.47 4.79
C PHE A 43 -2.65 1.87 3.92
N ILE A 44 -3.10 3.12 4.02
CA ILE A 44 -4.20 3.64 3.18
C ILE A 44 -3.84 3.56 1.70
N GLN A 45 -2.61 3.91 1.31
CA GLN A 45 -2.15 3.80 -0.07
C GLN A 45 -2.20 2.35 -0.59
N SER A 46 -1.77 1.37 0.20
CA SER A 46 -1.81 -0.04 -0.21
C SER A 46 -3.24 -0.55 -0.38
N VAL A 47 -4.18 -0.16 0.50
CA VAL A 47 -5.60 -0.48 0.39
C VAL A 47 -6.22 0.17 -0.85
N LEU A 48 -5.91 1.45 -1.11
CA LEU A 48 -6.38 2.15 -2.29
C LEU A 48 -5.93 1.48 -3.57
N ILE A 49 -4.66 1.08 -3.68
CA ILE A 49 -4.13 0.40 -4.87
C ILE A 49 -4.81 -0.94 -5.11
N LEU A 50 -5.08 -1.70 -4.04
CA LEU A 50 -5.81 -2.96 -4.13
C LEU A 50 -7.22 -2.79 -4.73
N ILE A 51 -7.89 -1.68 -4.41
CA ILE A 51 -9.23 -1.35 -4.93
C ILE A 51 -9.15 -0.72 -6.34
N LEU A 52 -8.17 0.16 -6.58
CA LEU A 52 -8.01 0.87 -7.85
C LEU A 52 -7.58 -0.05 -8.99
N MET A 53 -6.72 -1.04 -8.75
CA MET A 53 -6.26 -1.98 -9.77
C MET A 53 -7.41 -2.66 -10.54
N PRO A 54 -8.37 -3.33 -9.88
CA PRO A 54 -9.48 -3.96 -10.58
C PRO A 54 -10.44 -2.95 -11.21
N VAL A 55 -10.61 -1.76 -10.62
CA VAL A 55 -11.43 -0.69 -11.20
C VAL A 55 -10.82 -0.19 -12.51
N LEU A 56 -9.51 0.07 -12.54
CA LEU A 56 -8.79 0.47 -13.74
C LEU A 56 -8.81 -0.65 -14.80
N ALA A 57 -8.62 -1.91 -14.39
CA ALA A 57 -8.69 -3.04 -15.30
C ALA A 57 -10.08 -3.17 -15.97
N ASN A 58 -11.15 -2.84 -15.25
CA ASN A 58 -12.51 -2.80 -15.82
C ASN A 58 -12.74 -1.61 -16.75
N PHE A 59 -12.03 -0.50 -16.56
CA PHE A 59 -12.18 0.71 -17.37
C PHE A 59 -11.34 0.68 -18.66
N ILE A 60 -10.24 -0.07 -18.66
CA ILE A 60 -9.34 -0.27 -19.82
C ILE A 60 -9.85 -1.37 -20.76
N ARG A 61 -10.80 -2.19 -20.30
CA ARG A 61 -11.46 -3.24 -21.08
C ARG A 61 -12.49 -2.66 -22.04
#